data_AF-A0A932FZ90-F1
#
_entry.id   AF-A0A932FZ90-F1
#
_cell.length_a   1.000
_cell.length_b   1.000
_cell.length_c   1.000
_cell.angle_alpha   90.00
_cell.angle_beta   90.00
_cell.angle_gamma   90.00
#
_symmetry.space_group_name_H-M   'P 1'
#
loop_
_entity.id
_entity.type
_entity.pdbx_description
1 polymer ?
#
loop_
_entity_poly.entity_id
_entity_poly.type
_entity_poly.pdbx_seq_one_letter_code
_entity_poly.pdbx_strand_id
1 'polypeptide(L)'
;MGAALHFEVLADCPLCRVESAVVEVFDGRSILSGFGVPLEARCRFCDARWEGATEPALPAVQPVVGRCPACKAILGPTAPETRSCAACGLQAVSRQTGAQASLESRADVEARLQAFALEEGYEAGQELLDEAFCEVSIDELVGRLRRGEPVQTSFDVFHFLFGHVSGGAVTVDRGGEEALREAAYQVAPRDSSVGRDPRAILYPIVSVMAADGSIDPAEERFVSAFLEAEGQTPLEPHEIRVHRPAEVERHIPRARRREIVELMIQLATIDGYADTSELRLAKAYANAWGIPEDDLVEWVERYREAHTSSARRFLLKLKSFFFGPTAEPAAATEVTR
;
A
#
# COMPACT_ATOMS: atom_id res chain seq x y z
N MET A 1 8.83 -11.86 -22.87
CA MET A 1 9.15 -12.34 -21.51
C MET A 1 8.68 -11.25 -20.55
N GLY A 2 7.55 -11.42 -19.86
CA GLY A 2 7.12 -10.44 -18.85
C GLY A 2 8.04 -10.51 -17.64
N ALA A 3 8.41 -9.37 -17.04
CA ALA A 3 9.20 -9.35 -15.82
C ALA A 3 8.51 -10.17 -14.71
N ALA A 4 9.29 -10.80 -13.83
CA ALA A 4 8.70 -11.42 -12.64
C ALA A 4 8.30 -10.28 -11.69
N LEU A 5 7.02 -10.21 -11.32
CA LEU A 5 6.53 -9.26 -10.34
C LEU A 5 6.89 -9.80 -8.95
N HIS A 6 8.10 -9.52 -8.49
CA HIS A 6 8.48 -9.69 -7.10
C HIS A 6 8.18 -8.40 -6.36
N PHE A 7 7.47 -8.48 -5.24
CA PHE A 7 7.18 -7.32 -4.41
C PHE A 7 7.18 -7.72 -2.94
N GLU A 8 7.45 -6.73 -2.10
CA GLU A 8 7.52 -6.90 -0.65
C GLU A 8 6.39 -6.13 0.01
N VAL A 9 5.81 -6.71 1.06
CA VAL A 9 4.74 -6.11 1.85
C VAL A 9 5.15 -6.11 3.30
N LEU A 10 4.90 -4.99 4.00
CA LEU A 10 5.07 -4.93 5.44
C LEU A 10 3.79 -5.37 6.15
N ALA A 11 3.98 -6.18 7.19
CA ALA A 11 2.94 -6.70 8.06
C ALA A 11 3.37 -6.67 9.53
N ASP A 12 2.40 -6.75 10.43
CA ASP A 12 2.65 -6.81 11.86
C ASP A 12 3.25 -8.16 12.26
N CYS A 13 4.21 -8.15 13.18
CA CYS A 13 4.77 -9.41 13.66
C CYS A 13 3.81 -10.10 14.63
N PRO A 14 3.35 -11.35 14.35
CA PRO A 14 2.45 -12.05 15.26
C PRO A 14 3.14 -12.48 16.56
N LEU A 15 4.47 -12.50 16.59
CA LEU A 15 5.26 -12.94 17.74
C LEU A 15 5.67 -11.77 18.65
N CYS A 16 6.34 -10.75 18.11
CA CYS A 16 6.78 -9.60 18.90
C CYS A 16 5.78 -8.43 18.91
N ARG A 17 4.69 -8.49 18.13
CA ARG A 17 3.64 -7.46 18.06
C ARG A 17 4.11 -6.06 17.63
N VAL A 18 5.31 -5.97 17.05
CA VAL A 18 5.78 -4.73 16.42
C VAL A 18 5.08 -4.58 15.07
N GLU A 19 4.45 -3.43 14.90
CA GLU A 19 3.77 -3.01 13.67
C GLU A 19 4.75 -2.97 12.50
N SER A 20 4.31 -3.42 11.31
CA SER A 20 5.10 -3.36 10.07
C SER A 20 6.53 -3.93 10.14
N ALA A 21 6.81 -4.79 11.11
CA ALA A 21 8.14 -5.36 11.33
C ALA A 21 8.40 -6.59 10.46
N VAL A 22 7.37 -7.23 9.92
CA VAL A 22 7.50 -8.39 9.03
C VAL A 22 7.56 -7.91 7.59
N VAL A 23 8.62 -8.30 6.89
CA VAL A 23 8.71 -8.20 5.43
C VAL A 23 8.20 -9.51 4.86
N GLU A 24 7.13 -9.44 4.09
CA GLU A 24 6.53 -10.55 3.35
C GLU A 24 6.89 -10.45 1.87
N VAL A 25 7.48 -11.50 1.29
CA VAL A 25 7.89 -11.52 -0.12
C VAL A 25 6.86 -12.28 -0.94
N PHE A 26 6.36 -11.64 -1.99
CA PHE A 26 5.44 -12.23 -2.95
C PHE A 26 6.07 -12.27 -4.35
N ASP A 27 5.80 -13.34 -5.09
CA ASP A 27 6.10 -13.44 -6.52
C ASP A 27 4.78 -13.67 -7.27
N GLY A 28 4.46 -12.83 -8.25
CA GLY A 28 3.29 -12.99 -9.12
C GLY A 28 3.27 -14.28 -9.92
N ARG A 29 4.40 -15.00 -9.99
CA ARG A 29 4.52 -16.35 -10.56
C ARG A 29 4.45 -17.44 -9.51
N SER A 30 4.35 -17.14 -8.22
CA SER A 30 4.19 -18.15 -7.19
C SER A 30 2.73 -18.58 -7.04
N ILE A 31 2.54 -19.87 -6.81
CA ILE A 31 1.26 -20.45 -6.39
C ILE A 31 0.77 -19.79 -5.10
N LEU A 32 1.68 -19.58 -4.16
CA LEU A 32 1.37 -19.16 -2.80
C LEU A 32 0.77 -17.75 -2.80
N SER A 33 1.31 -16.86 -3.62
CA SER A 33 0.79 -15.51 -3.81
C SER A 33 -0.66 -15.51 -4.31
N GLY A 34 -1.03 -16.47 -5.17
CA GLY A 34 -2.42 -16.63 -5.62
C GLY A 34 -3.41 -17.03 -4.50
N PHE A 35 -2.90 -17.55 -3.39
CA PHE A 35 -3.65 -17.83 -2.16
C PHE A 35 -3.39 -16.80 -1.05
N GLY A 36 -2.77 -15.65 -1.36
CA GLY A 36 -2.47 -14.62 -0.36
C GLY A 36 -1.48 -15.08 0.72
N VAL A 37 -0.60 -16.04 0.39
CA VAL A 37 0.45 -16.52 1.30
C VAL A 37 1.81 -16.10 0.72
N PRO A 38 2.68 -15.43 1.49
CA PRO A 38 3.99 -15.04 1.00
C PRO A 38 4.88 -16.27 0.76
N LEU A 39 5.85 -16.13 -0.15
CA LEU A 39 6.89 -17.14 -0.36
C LEU A 39 7.73 -17.31 0.90
N GLU A 40 8.18 -16.19 1.44
CA GLU A 40 8.96 -16.09 2.65
C GLU A 40 8.55 -14.82 3.39
N ALA A 41 8.68 -14.86 4.71
CA ALA A 41 8.49 -13.69 5.54
C ALA A 41 9.54 -13.66 6.65
N ARG A 42 10.00 -12.46 7.00
CA ARG A 42 10.98 -12.27 8.08
C ARG A 42 10.61 -11.05 8.92
N CYS A 43 10.58 -11.22 10.23
CA CYS A 43 10.50 -10.09 11.14
C CYS A 43 11.87 -9.44 11.31
N ARG A 44 12.04 -8.19 10.88
CA ARG A 44 13.28 -7.42 11.02
C ARG A 44 13.64 -7.19 12.49
N PHE A 45 12.63 -7.05 13.35
CA PHE A 45 12.85 -6.83 14.78
C PHE A 45 13.25 -8.10 15.53
N CYS A 46 12.42 -9.15 15.53
CA CYS A 46 12.66 -10.36 16.34
C CYS A 46 13.31 -11.53 15.58
N ASP A 47 13.68 -11.32 14.31
CA ASP A 47 14.32 -12.27 13.38
C ASP A 47 13.58 -13.59 13.11
N ALA A 48 12.32 -13.70 13.56
CA ALA A 48 11.49 -14.84 13.25
C ALA A 48 11.26 -14.93 11.73
N ARG A 49 11.21 -16.16 11.21
CA ARG A 49 11.08 -16.43 9.77
C ARG A 49 9.94 -17.40 9.50
N TRP A 50 9.28 -17.20 8.38
CA TRP A 50 8.23 -18.06 7.87
C TRP A 50 8.46 -18.37 6.40
N GLU A 51 8.03 -19.54 5.97
CA GLU A 51 8.02 -19.97 4.58
C GLU A 51 6.61 -20.42 4.20
N GLY A 52 6.17 -20.00 3.02
CA GLY A 52 4.93 -20.45 2.43
C GLY A 52 5.04 -21.89 1.94
N ALA A 53 3.99 -22.68 2.18
CA ALA A 53 3.90 -24.06 1.73
C ALA A 53 2.48 -24.41 1.31
N THR A 54 2.32 -25.55 0.62
CA THR A 54 1.00 -26.12 0.31
C THR A 54 0.76 -27.40 1.10
N GLU A 55 -0.51 -27.66 1.40
CA GLU A 55 -0.98 -28.88 2.06
C GLU A 55 -2.09 -29.55 1.23
N PRO A 56 -1.87 -30.78 0.72
CA PRO A 56 -0.60 -31.52 0.75
C PRO A 56 0.50 -30.83 -0.08
N ALA A 57 1.76 -31.13 0.24
CA ALA A 57 2.90 -30.60 -0.51
C ALA A 57 2.82 -31.05 -1.98
N LEU A 58 2.86 -30.09 -2.90
CA LEU A 58 2.84 -30.36 -4.33
C LEU A 58 4.26 -30.49 -4.90
N PRO A 59 4.45 -31.28 -5.97
CA PRO A 59 5.70 -31.25 -6.72
C PRO A 59 5.92 -29.86 -7.34
N ALA A 60 7.15 -29.57 -7.74
CA ALA A 60 7.45 -28.35 -8.49
C ALA A 60 6.70 -28.38 -9.83
N VAL A 61 5.62 -27.60 -9.94
CA VAL A 61 4.82 -27.44 -11.15
C VAL A 61 4.82 -25.96 -11.51
N GLN A 62 5.00 -25.66 -12.79
CA GLN A 62 4.86 -24.29 -13.27
C GLN A 62 3.40 -23.83 -13.07
N PRO A 63 3.14 -22.80 -12.26
CA PRO A 63 1.79 -22.35 -12.02
C PRO A 63 1.23 -21.60 -13.21
N VAL A 64 -0.10 -21.64 -13.29
CA VAL A 64 -0.89 -20.76 -14.15
C VAL A 64 -1.55 -19.75 -13.22
N VAL A 65 -1.28 -18.47 -13.44
CA VAL A 65 -1.82 -17.37 -12.63
C VAL A 65 -3.34 -17.49 -12.53
N GLY A 66 -3.87 -17.32 -11.31
CA GLY A 66 -5.31 -17.40 -11.03
C GLY A 66 -5.90 -18.82 -11.07
N ARG A 67 -5.08 -19.88 -11.10
CA ARG A 67 -5.55 -21.28 -11.08
C ARG A 67 -4.88 -22.10 -10.00
N CYS A 68 -5.65 -23.03 -9.43
CA CYS A 68 -5.15 -24.01 -8.47
C CYS A 68 -4.09 -24.89 -9.15
N PRO A 69 -2.89 -25.04 -8.57
CA PRO A 69 -1.84 -25.87 -9.17
C PRO A 69 -2.18 -27.36 -9.21
N ALA A 70 -2.98 -27.84 -8.24
CA ALA A 70 -3.35 -29.25 -8.11
C ALA A 70 -4.45 -29.66 -9.10
N CYS A 71 -5.58 -28.94 -9.12
CA CYS A 71 -6.74 -29.32 -9.94
C CYS A 71 -6.98 -28.41 -11.16
N LYS A 72 -6.21 -27.35 -11.33
CA LYS A 72 -6.33 -26.34 -12.42
C LYS A 72 -7.64 -25.53 -12.43
N ALA A 73 -8.49 -25.69 -11.43
CA ALA A 73 -9.67 -24.84 -11.24
C ALA A 73 -9.28 -23.38 -11.07
N ILE A 74 -10.13 -22.45 -11.51
CA ILE A 74 -9.94 -21.01 -11.30
C ILE A 74 -10.04 -20.73 -9.80
N LEU A 75 -9.08 -19.97 -9.26
CA LEU A 75 -9.15 -19.48 -7.89
C LEU A 75 -10.14 -18.33 -7.84
N GLY A 76 -11.15 -18.46 -6.99
CA GLY A 76 -12.13 -17.41 -6.76
C GLY A 76 -11.56 -16.24 -5.96
N PRO A 77 -12.28 -15.10 -5.89
CA PRO A 77 -11.83 -13.91 -5.19
C PRO A 77 -11.63 -14.13 -3.68
N THR A 78 -12.26 -15.15 -3.09
CA THR A 78 -12.12 -15.49 -1.67
C THR A 78 -10.90 -16.37 -1.38
N ALA A 79 -10.20 -16.88 -2.40
CA ALA A 79 -9.07 -17.80 -2.21
C ALA A 79 -7.92 -17.21 -1.39
N PRO A 80 -7.58 -15.90 -1.49
CA PRO A 80 -6.59 -15.26 -0.62
C PRO A 80 -6.99 -15.27 0.86
N GLU A 81 -8.27 -15.07 1.15
CA GLU A 81 -8.79 -15.02 2.53
C GLU A 81 -8.87 -16.43 3.14
N THR A 82 -9.40 -17.39 2.40
CA THR A 82 -9.55 -18.77 2.89
C THR A 82 -8.27 -19.59 2.78
N ARG A 83 -7.29 -19.09 2.02
CA ARG A 83 -6.02 -19.75 1.69
C ARG A 83 -6.21 -21.18 1.18
N SER A 84 -7.31 -21.43 0.47
CA SER A 84 -7.72 -22.78 0.09
C SER A 84 -8.42 -22.83 -1.26
N CYS A 85 -8.21 -23.89 -2.02
CA CYS A 85 -8.95 -24.14 -3.24
C CYS A 85 -10.31 -24.78 -2.93
N ALA A 86 -11.40 -24.08 -3.28
CA ALA A 86 -12.76 -24.61 -3.09
C ALA A 86 -13.05 -25.90 -3.88
N ALA A 87 -12.33 -26.16 -4.97
CA ALA A 87 -12.59 -27.31 -5.85
C ALA A 87 -11.91 -28.60 -5.36
N CYS A 88 -10.67 -28.53 -4.86
CA CYS A 88 -9.91 -29.72 -4.46
C CYS A 88 -9.40 -29.70 -3.02
N GLY A 89 -9.67 -28.64 -2.25
CA GLY A 89 -9.28 -28.53 -0.85
C GLY A 89 -7.80 -28.26 -0.61
N LEU A 90 -6.98 -28.04 -1.65
CA LEU A 90 -5.58 -27.66 -1.48
C LEU A 90 -5.48 -26.40 -0.62
N GLN A 91 -4.66 -26.43 0.43
CA GLN A 91 -4.42 -25.29 1.30
C GLN A 91 -3.03 -24.68 1.07
N ALA A 92 -2.92 -23.38 1.20
CA ALA A 92 -1.66 -22.66 1.33
C ALA A 92 -1.49 -22.22 2.79
N VAL A 93 -0.31 -22.44 3.35
CA VAL A 93 -0.02 -22.16 4.75
C VAL A 93 1.30 -21.42 4.86
N SER A 94 1.43 -20.56 5.86
CA SER A 94 2.71 -19.97 6.25
C SER A 94 3.21 -20.72 7.48
N ARG A 95 4.40 -21.32 7.39
CA ARG A 95 4.99 -22.11 8.47
C ARG A 95 6.20 -21.38 9.02
N GLN A 96 6.27 -21.25 10.34
CA GLN A 96 7.45 -20.71 10.98
C GLN A 96 8.63 -21.68 10.81
N THR A 97 9.72 -21.20 10.21
CA THR A 97 10.95 -21.97 9.97
C THR A 97 12.11 -21.48 10.83
N GLY A 98 12.08 -20.21 11.25
CA GLY A 98 13.10 -19.60 12.11
C GLY A 98 12.61 -19.38 13.55
N ALA A 99 13.48 -19.67 14.53
CA ALA A 99 13.22 -19.33 15.91
C ALA A 99 13.20 -17.81 16.12
N GLN A 100 12.38 -17.35 17.05
CA GLN A 100 12.36 -15.95 17.48
C GLN A 100 13.60 -15.67 18.35
N ALA A 101 14.25 -14.53 18.15
CA ALA A 101 15.27 -14.02 19.06
C ALA A 101 14.67 -13.72 20.44
N SER A 102 15.46 -13.88 21.51
CA SER A 102 15.04 -13.44 22.85
C SER A 102 14.71 -11.95 22.83
N LEU A 103 13.65 -11.56 23.53
CA LEU A 103 13.27 -10.18 23.85
C LEU A 103 12.99 -10.04 25.35
N GLU A 104 13.55 -10.95 26.16
CA GLU A 104 13.25 -11.02 27.59
C GLU A 104 13.96 -9.95 28.40
N SER A 105 15.13 -9.49 27.96
CA SER A 105 15.93 -8.48 28.68
C SER A 105 16.04 -7.17 27.90
N ARG A 106 16.37 -6.08 28.62
CA ARG A 106 16.67 -4.78 28.00
C ARG A 106 17.82 -4.89 27.01
N ALA A 107 18.87 -5.65 27.36
CA ALA A 107 20.01 -5.87 26.49
C ALA A 107 19.62 -6.61 25.19
N ASP A 108 18.70 -7.57 25.26
CA ASP A 108 18.19 -8.25 24.07
C ASP A 108 17.47 -7.29 23.14
N VAL A 109 16.59 -6.45 23.71
CA VAL A 109 15.82 -5.45 22.95
C VAL A 109 16.75 -4.41 22.33
N GLU A 110 17.74 -3.89 23.07
CA GLU A 110 18.74 -2.96 22.54
C GLU A 110 19.56 -3.58 21.40
N ALA A 111 19.98 -4.84 21.53
CA ALA A 111 20.72 -5.54 20.48
C ALA A 111 19.87 -5.74 19.21
N ARG A 112 18.58 -6.08 19.36
CA ARG A 112 17.66 -6.25 18.23
C ARG A 112 17.30 -4.93 17.57
N LEU A 113 17.10 -3.89 18.36
CA LEU A 113 16.86 -2.53 17.87
C LEU A 113 18.07 -2.00 17.10
N GLN A 114 19.31 -2.25 17.58
CA GLN A 114 20.52 -1.91 16.83
C GLN A 114 20.64 -2.69 15.52
N ALA A 115 20.34 -4.00 15.53
CA ALA A 115 20.36 -4.79 14.30
C ALA A 115 19.34 -4.27 13.28
N PHE A 116 18.13 -3.92 13.74
CA PHE A 116 17.11 -3.34 12.89
C PHE A 116 17.53 -1.98 12.34
N ALA A 117 18.08 -1.11 13.19
CA ALA A 117 18.60 0.20 12.78
C ALA A 117 19.61 0.07 11.63
N LEU A 118 20.56 -0.85 11.74
CA LEU A 118 21.56 -1.08 10.69
C LEU A 118 20.96 -1.61 9.38
N GLU A 119 19.92 -2.46 9.45
CA GLU A 119 19.21 -2.94 8.27
C GLU A 119 18.48 -1.80 7.54
N GLU A 120 17.97 -0.82 8.29
CA GLU A 120 17.27 0.35 7.77
C GLU A 120 18.19 1.53 7.40
N GLY A 121 19.50 1.40 7.63
CA GLY A 121 20.50 2.42 7.31
C GLY A 121 20.76 3.47 8.40
N TYR A 122 20.22 3.28 9.60
CA TYR A 122 20.51 4.10 10.78
C TYR A 122 21.86 3.72 11.40
N GLU A 123 22.51 4.68 12.07
CA GLU A 123 23.80 4.43 12.72
C GLU A 123 23.63 3.77 14.09
N ALA A 124 22.53 4.08 14.79
CA ALA A 124 22.28 3.62 16.14
C ALA A 124 20.82 3.18 16.35
N GLY A 125 20.62 2.17 17.21
CA GLY A 125 19.29 1.73 17.63
C GLY A 125 18.46 2.84 18.28
N GLN A 126 19.11 3.76 19.00
CA GLN A 126 18.43 4.90 19.63
C GLN A 126 17.83 5.85 18.59
N GLU A 127 18.53 6.09 17.47
CA GLU A 127 18.02 6.94 16.37
C GLU A 127 16.74 6.33 15.78
N LEU A 128 16.75 5.02 15.52
CA LEU A 128 15.56 4.31 15.05
C LEU A 128 14.42 4.35 16.07
N LEU A 129 14.69 4.19 17.37
CA LEU A 129 13.67 4.26 18.42
C LEU A 129 13.00 5.64 18.45
N ASP A 130 13.79 6.70 18.40
CA ASP A 130 13.29 8.06 18.49
C ASP A 130 12.46 8.43 17.24
N GLU A 131 12.87 7.99 16.04
CA GLU A 131 12.20 8.34 14.78
C GLU A 131 11.06 7.41 14.39
N ALA A 132 11.19 6.10 14.64
CA ALA A 132 10.31 5.07 14.10
C ALA A 132 9.34 4.45 15.13
N PHE A 133 9.51 4.70 16.43
CA PHE A 133 8.70 4.05 17.48
C PHE A 133 7.86 5.05 18.30
N CYS A 134 7.35 6.11 17.66
CA CYS A 134 6.36 7.05 18.22
C CYS A 134 6.75 7.62 19.61
N GLU A 135 8.00 8.05 19.78
CA GLU A 135 8.52 8.66 21.02
C GLU A 135 8.48 7.74 22.27
N VAL A 136 8.46 6.42 22.09
CA VAL A 136 8.49 5.45 23.19
C VAL A 136 9.91 5.28 23.74
N SER A 137 10.09 5.41 25.06
CA SER A 137 11.39 5.15 25.70
C SER A 137 11.77 3.65 25.62
N ILE A 138 13.07 3.34 25.66
CA ILE A 138 13.54 1.93 25.60
C ILE A 138 12.94 1.06 26.71
N ASP A 139 12.81 1.60 27.93
CA ASP A 139 12.22 0.86 29.05
C ASP A 139 10.71 0.60 28.86
N GLU A 140 10.00 1.54 28.22
CA GLU A 140 8.61 1.35 27.87
C GLU A 140 8.45 0.33 26.73
N LEU A 141 9.30 0.38 25.70
CA LEU A 141 9.34 -0.61 24.62
C LEU A 141 9.55 -2.03 25.18
N VAL A 142 10.55 -2.21 26.06
CA VAL A 142 10.81 -3.48 26.77
C VAL A 142 9.57 -3.91 27.56
N GLY A 143 8.93 -2.97 28.26
CA GLY A 143 7.71 -3.22 29.01
C GLY A 143 6.56 -3.74 28.15
N ARG A 144 6.30 -3.10 27.00
CA ARG A 144 5.24 -3.51 26.06
C ARG A 144 5.50 -4.88 25.47
N LEU A 145 6.73 -5.13 25.00
CA LEU A 145 7.14 -6.42 24.42
C LEU A 145 6.94 -7.57 25.40
N ARG A 146 7.32 -7.39 26.67
CA ARG A 146 7.14 -8.41 27.73
C ARG A 146 5.67 -8.69 28.05
N ARG A 147 4.81 -7.68 27.95
CA ARG A 147 3.36 -7.83 28.16
C ARG A 147 2.64 -8.36 26.91
N GLY A 148 3.34 -8.51 25.78
CA GLY A 148 2.74 -8.87 24.50
C GLY A 148 1.80 -7.79 23.95
N GLU A 149 2.00 -6.54 24.35
CA GLU A 149 1.22 -5.40 23.87
C GLU A 149 1.68 -5.00 22.46
N PRO A 150 0.76 -4.52 21.61
CA PRO A 150 1.11 -3.93 20.32
C PRO A 150 2.12 -2.78 20.48
N VAL A 151 3.17 -2.82 19.65
CA VAL A 151 4.16 -1.75 19.55
C VAL A 151 3.95 -1.08 18.20
N GLN A 152 3.41 0.13 18.25
CA GLN A 152 3.19 0.95 17.06
C GLN A 152 4.50 1.52 16.56
N THR A 153 4.58 1.68 15.25
CA THR A 153 5.74 2.28 14.60
C THR A 153 5.31 3.33 13.60
N SER A 154 6.06 4.42 13.50
CA SER A 154 5.95 5.42 12.45
C SER A 154 6.69 5.02 11.18
N PHE A 155 7.07 3.74 11.01
CA PHE A 155 7.73 3.24 9.78
C PHE A 155 6.99 3.76 8.56
N ASP A 156 7.60 4.78 7.96
CA ASP A 156 6.99 5.56 6.92
C ASP A 156 6.94 4.66 5.70
N VAL A 157 5.73 4.42 5.18
CA VAL A 157 5.50 3.72 3.91
C VAL A 157 6.37 4.32 2.81
N PHE A 158 6.73 5.60 2.93
CA PHE A 158 7.67 6.31 2.06
C PHE A 158 9.13 5.82 2.17
N HIS A 159 9.67 5.51 3.36
CA HIS A 159 11.06 5.03 3.45
C HIS A 159 11.20 3.63 2.83
N PHE A 160 10.20 2.77 3.01
CA PHE A 160 10.19 1.42 2.45
C PHE A 160 9.94 1.39 0.93
N LEU A 161 8.99 2.18 0.41
CA LEU A 161 8.73 2.25 -1.04
C LEU A 161 9.89 2.92 -1.82
N PHE A 162 10.66 3.82 -1.20
CA PHE A 162 11.66 4.64 -1.90
C PHE A 162 13.12 4.35 -1.52
N GLY A 163 13.39 3.53 -0.49
CA GLY A 163 14.75 3.20 -0.04
C GLY A 163 15.52 2.22 -0.94
N HIS A 164 14.87 1.56 -1.91
CA HIS A 164 15.50 0.54 -2.77
C HIS A 164 15.72 0.97 -4.23
N VAL A 165 15.48 2.24 -4.57
CA VAL A 165 15.79 2.79 -5.90
C VAL A 165 17.22 3.36 -5.92
N SER A 166 18.22 2.53 -5.66
CA SER A 166 19.64 2.93 -5.74
C SER A 166 20.49 1.88 -6.47
N GLY A 167 20.12 1.65 -7.74
CA GLY A 167 20.93 0.92 -8.72
C GLY A 167 21.51 1.85 -9.78
N GLY A 168 22.55 2.62 -9.45
CA GLY A 168 23.26 3.44 -10.43
C GLY A 168 24.45 4.17 -9.83
N ALA A 169 25.65 3.61 -9.96
CA ALA A 169 26.89 4.17 -9.48
C ALA A 169 27.16 5.56 -10.06
N VAL A 170 27.07 6.59 -9.22
CA VAL A 170 27.76 7.86 -9.39
C VAL A 170 28.40 8.19 -8.04
N THR A 171 29.73 8.22 -8.00
CA THR A 171 30.47 8.73 -6.86
C THR A 171 30.14 10.22 -6.73
N VAL A 172 29.31 10.59 -5.76
CA VAL A 172 29.10 11.97 -5.35
C VAL A 172 29.84 12.19 -4.03
N ASP A 173 30.54 13.31 -3.99
CA ASP A 173 31.47 13.73 -2.95
C ASP A 173 30.80 13.86 -1.57
N ARG A 174 31.49 13.37 -0.55
CA ARG A 174 31.01 13.14 0.83
C ARG A 174 30.74 14.45 1.62
N GLY A 175 30.98 15.61 1.01
CA GLY A 175 30.66 16.93 1.55
C GLY A 175 29.24 17.42 1.25
N GLY A 176 28.48 16.76 0.37
CA GLY A 176 27.10 17.13 0.06
C GLY A 176 26.05 16.58 1.04
N GLU A 177 26.30 15.40 1.62
CA GLU A 177 25.36 14.71 2.51
C GLU A 177 25.27 15.36 3.90
N GLU A 178 26.38 15.88 4.43
CA GLU A 178 26.40 16.54 5.75
C GLU A 178 25.61 17.87 5.71
N ALA A 179 25.68 18.61 4.60
CA ALA A 179 24.89 19.83 4.39
C ALA A 179 23.38 19.56 4.18
N LEU A 180 23.02 18.41 3.62
CA LEU A 180 21.62 17.96 3.49
C LEU A 180 21.05 17.44 4.81
N ARG A 181 21.87 16.79 5.65
CA ARG A 181 21.49 16.30 6.99
C ARG A 181 21.39 17.45 8.01
N GLU A 182 22.26 18.46 7.92
CA GLU A 182 22.21 19.65 8.77
C GLU A 182 21.07 20.63 8.39
N ALA A 183 20.66 20.64 7.12
CA ALA A 183 19.44 21.33 6.67
C ALA A 183 18.15 20.61 7.09
N ALA A 184 18.20 19.30 7.40
CA ALA A 184 17.03 18.50 7.80
C ALA A 184 16.57 18.75 9.25
N TYR A 185 17.39 19.36 10.11
CA TYR A 185 17.06 19.64 11.52
C TYR A 185 16.88 21.12 11.86
N GLN A 186 17.03 22.03 10.91
CA GLN A 186 16.56 23.40 11.10
C GLN A 186 15.06 23.47 10.78
N VAL A 187 14.23 23.41 11.83
CA VAL A 187 12.89 24.00 11.80
C VAL A 187 13.09 25.47 11.42
N ALA A 188 13.00 25.76 10.12
CA ALA A 188 13.14 27.11 9.62
C ALA A 188 12.21 28.03 10.43
N PRO A 189 12.68 29.21 10.87
CA PRO A 189 11.84 30.16 11.57
C PRO A 189 10.56 30.35 10.76
N ARG A 190 9.41 30.23 11.43
CA ARG A 190 8.09 30.38 10.82
C ARG A 190 7.98 31.77 10.18
N ASP A 191 8.32 31.85 8.91
CA ASP A 191 8.07 33.03 8.12
C ASP A 191 6.58 33.04 7.79
N SER A 192 5.83 33.87 8.53
CA SER A 192 4.38 34.00 8.44
C SER A 192 3.91 34.71 7.16
N SER A 193 4.77 34.88 6.16
CA SER A 193 4.50 35.63 4.93
C SER A 193 4.49 34.80 3.64
N VAL A 194 4.61 33.47 3.71
CA VAL A 194 4.61 32.62 2.51
C VAL A 194 3.27 32.72 1.80
N GLY A 195 3.30 33.28 0.58
CA GLY A 195 2.16 33.35 -0.31
C GLY A 195 1.50 31.97 -0.47
N ARG A 196 0.17 31.93 -0.39
CA ARG A 196 -0.58 30.71 -0.68
C ARG A 196 -0.28 30.33 -2.12
N ASP A 197 0.33 29.17 -2.31
CA ASP A 197 0.42 28.56 -3.63
C ASP A 197 -0.94 27.89 -3.89
N PRO A 198 -1.79 28.46 -4.77
CA PRO A 198 -3.07 27.85 -5.09
C PRO A 198 -2.90 26.45 -5.70
N ARG A 199 -1.73 26.14 -6.29
CA ARG A 199 -1.43 24.85 -6.90
C ARG A 199 -1.13 23.76 -5.88
N ALA A 200 -0.82 24.12 -4.63
CA ALA A 200 -0.46 23.14 -3.61
C ALA A 200 -1.56 22.14 -3.25
N ILE A 201 -2.84 22.45 -3.54
CA ILE A 201 -3.97 21.52 -3.33
C ILE A 201 -3.89 20.29 -4.25
N LEU A 202 -3.17 20.39 -5.37
CA LEU A 202 -3.00 19.32 -6.35
C LEU A 202 -2.02 18.25 -5.85
N TYR A 203 -0.99 18.66 -5.12
CA TYR A 203 0.14 17.80 -4.77
C TYR A 203 -0.23 16.54 -3.98
N PRO A 204 -1.13 16.57 -2.98
CA PRO A 204 -1.60 15.35 -2.32
C PRO A 204 -2.28 14.37 -3.29
N ILE A 205 -3.09 14.89 -4.23
CA ILE A 205 -3.84 14.08 -5.20
C ILE A 205 -2.88 13.42 -6.18
N VAL A 206 -1.93 14.19 -6.73
CA VAL A 206 -0.92 13.66 -7.65
C VAL A 206 0.05 12.71 -6.96
N SER A 207 0.25 12.85 -5.65
CA SER A 207 1.05 11.88 -4.88
C SER A 207 0.42 10.48 -4.87
N VAL A 208 -0.92 10.39 -4.87
CA VAL A 208 -1.64 9.11 -5.01
C VAL A 208 -1.37 8.51 -6.38
N MET A 209 -1.58 9.31 -7.44
CA MET A 209 -1.33 8.92 -8.83
C MET A 209 0.13 8.51 -9.11
N ALA A 210 1.08 8.93 -8.28
CA ALA A 210 2.50 8.61 -8.42
C ALA A 210 2.95 7.45 -7.51
N ALA A 211 2.08 6.92 -6.65
CA ALA A 211 2.47 6.03 -5.55
C ALA A 211 2.95 4.65 -6.05
N ASP A 212 2.33 4.11 -7.09
CA ASP A 212 2.65 2.79 -7.64
C ASP A 212 3.65 2.84 -8.83
N GLY A 213 4.00 4.05 -9.28
CA GLY A 213 4.92 4.28 -10.40
C GLY A 213 4.30 4.10 -11.80
N SER A 214 2.99 3.88 -11.88
CA SER A 214 2.21 3.91 -13.12
C SER A 214 1.09 4.95 -13.05
N ILE A 215 0.60 5.42 -14.20
CA ILE A 215 -0.52 6.37 -14.25
C ILE A 215 -1.60 5.76 -15.10
N ASP A 216 -2.77 5.50 -14.52
CA ASP A 216 -3.92 5.00 -15.27
C ASP A 216 -4.62 6.15 -16.02
N PRO A 217 -5.09 5.96 -17.27
CA PRO A 217 -5.86 6.97 -17.99
C PRO A 217 -7.15 7.43 -17.28
N ALA A 218 -7.69 6.67 -16.33
CA ALA A 218 -8.80 7.10 -15.48
C ALA A 218 -8.34 8.12 -14.43
N GLU A 219 -7.19 7.91 -13.81
CA GLU A 219 -6.59 8.83 -12.84
C GLU A 219 -6.20 10.15 -13.50
N GLU A 220 -5.57 10.09 -14.68
CA GLU A 220 -5.19 11.29 -15.44
C GLU A 220 -6.44 12.13 -15.78
N ARG A 221 -7.54 11.48 -16.17
CA ARG A 221 -8.83 12.15 -16.43
C ARG A 221 -9.45 12.75 -15.18
N PHE A 222 -9.34 12.05 -14.05
CA PHE A 222 -9.80 12.56 -12.76
C PHE A 222 -9.05 13.83 -12.36
N VAL A 223 -7.71 13.79 -12.40
CA VAL A 223 -6.86 14.94 -12.06
C VAL A 223 -7.08 16.11 -13.02
N SER A 224 -7.23 15.84 -14.31
CA SER A 224 -7.53 16.86 -15.32
C SER A 224 -8.87 17.55 -15.05
N ALA A 225 -9.92 16.80 -14.71
CA ALA A 225 -11.22 17.35 -14.37
C ALA A 225 -11.18 18.19 -13.07
N PHE A 226 -10.40 17.74 -12.08
CA PHE A 226 -10.17 18.50 -10.85
C PHE A 226 -9.47 19.84 -11.13
N LEU A 227 -8.40 19.83 -11.94
CA LEU A 227 -7.66 21.04 -12.32
C LEU A 227 -8.55 22.02 -13.09
N GLU A 228 -9.39 21.53 -14.00
CA GLU A 228 -10.36 22.36 -14.72
C GLU A 228 -11.36 23.00 -13.77
N ALA A 229 -11.90 22.24 -12.80
CA ALA A 229 -12.85 22.75 -11.81
C ALA A 229 -12.25 23.80 -10.87
N GLU A 230 -10.96 23.65 -10.51
CA GLU A 230 -10.20 24.63 -9.72
C GLU A 230 -9.64 25.79 -10.56
N GLY A 231 -9.93 25.83 -11.87
CA GLY A 231 -9.47 26.90 -12.77
C GLY A 231 -7.95 26.93 -12.94
N GLN A 232 -7.28 25.78 -12.81
CA GLN A 232 -5.84 25.64 -12.87
C GLN A 232 -5.35 25.21 -14.25
N THR A 233 -4.07 25.49 -14.53
CA THR A 233 -3.42 24.97 -15.73
C THR A 233 -3.29 23.45 -15.67
N PRO A 234 -3.28 22.76 -16.82
CA PRO A 234 -3.08 21.31 -16.91
C PRO A 234 -1.88 20.82 -16.11
N LEU A 235 -1.92 19.54 -15.72
CA LEU A 235 -0.85 18.89 -14.97
C LEU A 235 0.42 18.84 -15.81
N GLU A 236 1.53 19.32 -15.27
CA GLU A 236 2.83 19.21 -15.92
C GLU A 236 3.57 17.95 -15.47
N PRO A 237 4.37 17.30 -16.34
CA PRO A 237 5.05 16.05 -16.01
C PRO A 237 5.95 16.12 -14.76
N HIS A 238 6.55 17.29 -14.50
CA HIS A 238 7.46 17.49 -13.37
C HIS A 238 6.74 17.57 -12.01
N GLU A 239 5.43 17.74 -12.03
CA GLU A 239 4.57 17.77 -10.84
C GLU A 239 4.14 16.37 -10.40
N ILE A 240 4.32 15.39 -11.29
CA ILE A 240 3.99 13.99 -11.05
C ILE A 240 5.10 13.36 -10.22
N ARG A 241 4.98 13.57 -8.91
CA ARG A 241 5.81 12.95 -7.90
C ARG A 241 5.03 12.83 -6.61
N VAL A 242 5.58 12.05 -5.71
CA VAL A 242 5.08 11.97 -4.34
C VAL A 242 5.56 13.18 -3.54
N HIS A 243 4.63 13.83 -2.85
CA HIS A 243 4.85 14.95 -1.94
C HIS A 243 4.55 14.50 -0.50
N ARG A 244 5.23 15.10 0.48
CA ARG A 244 4.99 14.81 1.89
C ARG A 244 3.90 15.72 2.47
N PRO A 245 3.10 15.28 3.46
CA PRO A 245 2.10 16.13 4.10
C PRO A 245 2.69 17.45 4.61
N ALA A 246 3.86 17.42 5.26
CA ALA A 246 4.53 18.60 5.80
C ALA A 246 5.02 19.59 4.73
N GLU A 247 5.37 19.12 3.53
CA GLU A 247 5.82 19.98 2.42
C GLU A 247 4.72 20.92 1.95
N VAL A 248 3.49 20.43 1.95
CA VAL A 248 2.33 21.10 1.35
C VAL A 248 1.40 21.71 2.39
N GLU A 249 1.51 21.27 3.65
CA GLU A 249 0.60 21.63 4.75
C GLU A 249 0.41 23.15 4.87
N ARG A 250 1.50 23.92 4.78
CA ARG A 250 1.49 25.37 4.97
C ARG A 250 0.75 26.13 3.86
N HIS A 251 0.63 25.53 2.69
CA HIS A 251 -0.01 26.13 1.52
C HIS A 251 -1.50 25.77 1.41
N ILE A 252 -1.93 24.69 2.07
CA ILE A 252 -3.29 24.18 2.02
C ILE A 252 -4.11 24.66 3.22
N PRO A 253 -5.21 25.42 3.02
CA PRO A 253 -6.09 25.84 4.10
C PRO A 253 -6.65 24.64 4.87
N ARG A 254 -6.64 24.69 6.21
CA ARG A 254 -7.20 23.62 7.07
C ARG A 254 -8.62 23.20 6.67
N ALA A 255 -9.45 24.15 6.25
CA ALA A 255 -10.82 23.90 5.82
C ALA A 255 -10.94 23.03 4.55
N ARG A 256 -9.90 22.97 3.68
CA ARG A 256 -9.89 22.15 2.45
C ARG A 256 -9.24 20.77 2.66
N ARG A 257 -8.49 20.57 3.75
CA ARG A 257 -7.70 19.33 3.97
C ARG A 257 -8.54 18.06 3.98
N ARG A 258 -9.72 18.11 4.62
CA ARG A 258 -10.67 16.99 4.68
C ARG A 258 -11.12 16.56 3.27
N GLU A 259 -11.56 17.53 2.48
CA GLU A 259 -11.99 17.32 1.09
C GLU A 259 -10.86 16.76 0.23
N ILE A 260 -9.63 17.24 0.41
CA ILE A 260 -8.47 16.75 -0.34
C ILE A 260 -8.17 15.28 -0.02
N VAL A 261 -8.25 14.86 1.24
CA VAL A 261 -8.07 13.45 1.59
C VAL A 261 -9.22 12.57 1.06
N GLU A 262 -10.45 13.09 1.04
CA GLU A 262 -11.57 12.40 0.39
C GLU A 262 -11.32 12.22 -1.12
N LEU A 263 -10.80 13.25 -1.80
CA LEU A 263 -10.39 13.17 -3.21
C LEU A 263 -9.26 12.17 -3.44
N MET A 264 -8.29 12.07 -2.52
CA MET A 264 -7.23 11.06 -2.57
C MET A 264 -7.82 9.64 -2.52
N ILE A 265 -8.80 9.40 -1.64
CA ILE A 265 -9.48 8.10 -1.54
C ILE A 265 -10.35 7.81 -2.75
N GLN A 266 -11.03 8.83 -3.27
CA GLN A 266 -11.81 8.69 -4.50
C GLN A 266 -10.92 8.32 -5.69
N LEU A 267 -9.74 8.96 -5.81
CA LEU A 267 -8.76 8.65 -6.83
C LEU A 267 -8.25 7.21 -6.66
N ALA A 268 -7.80 6.85 -5.46
CA ALA A 268 -7.30 5.52 -5.14
C ALA A 268 -8.33 4.40 -5.41
N THR A 269 -9.63 4.70 -5.41
CA THR A 269 -10.69 3.69 -5.60
C THR A 269 -11.27 3.69 -7.01
N ILE A 270 -10.75 4.52 -7.92
CA ILE A 270 -11.39 4.82 -9.22
C ILE A 270 -11.45 3.61 -10.15
N ASP A 271 -10.45 2.73 -10.07
CA ASP A 271 -10.31 1.51 -10.85
C ASP A 271 -11.12 0.33 -10.26
N GLY A 272 -11.73 0.53 -9.09
CA GLY A 272 -12.49 -0.47 -8.34
C GLY A 272 -11.63 -1.38 -7.45
N TYR A 273 -10.31 -1.25 -7.47
CA TYR A 273 -9.37 -2.00 -6.64
C TYR A 273 -8.41 -1.03 -5.96
N ALA A 274 -8.87 -0.47 -4.84
CA ALA A 274 -8.02 0.47 -4.14
C ALA A 274 -6.72 -0.17 -3.67
N ASP A 275 -5.61 0.28 -4.28
CA ASP A 275 -4.31 -0.26 -3.95
C ASP A 275 -3.96 0.12 -2.51
N THR A 276 -3.35 -0.84 -1.85
CA THR A 276 -2.86 -0.69 -0.48
C THR A 276 -1.87 0.45 -0.35
N SER A 277 -1.06 0.74 -1.38
CA SER A 277 -0.08 1.83 -1.36
C SER A 277 -0.74 3.22 -1.33
N GLU A 278 -1.74 3.43 -2.18
CA GLU A 278 -2.51 4.67 -2.32
C GLU A 278 -3.37 4.98 -1.08
N LEU A 279 -4.06 3.96 -0.55
CA LEU A 279 -4.86 4.11 0.67
C LEU A 279 -3.99 4.42 1.89
N ARG A 280 -2.80 3.82 1.98
CA ARG A 280 -1.82 4.14 3.02
C ARG A 280 -1.36 5.59 2.90
N LEU A 281 -1.16 6.09 1.68
CA LEU A 281 -0.79 7.48 1.46
C LEU A 281 -1.90 8.44 1.91
N ALA A 282 -3.15 8.18 1.54
CA ALA A 282 -4.29 8.97 2.02
C ALA A 282 -4.41 8.95 3.55
N LYS A 283 -4.15 7.80 4.19
CA LYS A 283 -4.10 7.67 5.66
C LYS A 283 -2.98 8.50 6.29
N ALA A 284 -1.79 8.55 5.69
CA ALA A 284 -0.69 9.37 6.17
C ALA A 284 -1.06 10.88 6.15
N TYR A 285 -1.69 11.33 5.07
CA TYR A 285 -2.21 12.70 4.97
C TYR A 285 -3.31 13.00 5.99
N ALA A 286 -4.23 12.06 6.20
CA ALA A 286 -5.28 12.17 7.22
C ALA A 286 -4.70 12.35 8.62
N ASN A 287 -3.76 11.49 9.01
CA ASN A 287 -3.09 11.53 10.30
C ASN A 287 -2.35 12.86 10.50
N ALA A 288 -1.55 13.28 9.52
CA ALA A 288 -0.81 14.53 9.58
C ALA A 288 -1.72 15.77 9.72
N TRP A 289 -2.94 15.71 9.18
CA TRP A 289 -3.89 16.81 9.19
C TRP A 289 -4.98 16.70 10.26
N GLY A 290 -4.94 15.67 11.10
CA GLY A 290 -5.90 15.45 12.18
C GLY A 290 -7.30 15.10 11.70
N ILE A 291 -7.41 14.36 10.59
CA ILE A 291 -8.69 13.86 10.06
C ILE A 291 -8.99 12.49 10.72
N PRO A 292 -10.18 12.29 11.32
CA PRO A 292 -10.56 11.04 11.96
C PRO A 292 -10.50 9.81 11.02
N GLU A 293 -10.02 8.68 11.54
CA GLU A 293 -9.93 7.42 10.78
C GLU A 293 -11.30 6.89 10.33
N ASP A 294 -12.35 7.10 11.13
CA ASP A 294 -13.72 6.68 10.78
C ASP A 294 -14.20 7.29 9.46
N ASP A 295 -13.77 8.52 9.15
CA ASP A 295 -14.10 9.17 7.88
C ASP A 295 -13.48 8.43 6.69
N LEU A 296 -12.24 7.94 6.85
CA LEU A 296 -11.52 7.23 5.80
C LEU A 296 -12.19 5.90 5.50
N VAL A 297 -12.60 5.17 6.53
CA VAL A 297 -13.34 3.90 6.38
C VAL A 297 -14.64 4.15 5.63
N GLU A 298 -15.41 5.15 6.04
CA GLU A 298 -16.67 5.51 5.38
C GLU A 298 -16.45 5.86 3.90
N TRP A 299 -15.44 6.69 3.59
CA TRP A 299 -15.14 7.08 2.22
C TRP A 299 -14.70 5.89 1.36
N VAL A 300 -13.79 5.05 1.87
CA VAL A 300 -13.32 3.86 1.14
C VAL A 300 -14.47 2.93 0.80
N GLU A 301 -15.36 2.65 1.76
CA GLU A 301 -16.55 1.83 1.53
C GLU A 301 -17.48 2.48 0.49
N ARG A 302 -17.81 3.76 0.67
CA ARG A 302 -18.70 4.52 -0.22
C ARG A 302 -18.22 4.51 -1.67
N TYR A 303 -16.94 4.79 -1.90
CA TYR A 303 -16.39 4.86 -3.27
C TYR A 303 -16.18 3.49 -3.88
N ARG A 304 -15.71 2.49 -3.09
CA ARG A 304 -15.69 1.09 -3.55
C ARG A 304 -17.06 0.64 -4.02
N GLU A 305 -18.12 0.89 -3.25
CA GLU A 305 -19.49 0.56 -3.65
C GLU A 305 -19.93 1.30 -4.92
N ALA A 306 -19.64 2.59 -5.04
CA ALA A 306 -19.98 3.40 -6.21
C ALA A 306 -19.33 2.88 -7.50
N HIS A 307 -18.05 2.51 -7.44
CA HIS A 307 -17.30 2.00 -8.59
C HIS A 307 -17.62 0.52 -8.91
N THR A 308 -17.86 -0.31 -7.88
CA THR A 308 -18.36 -1.68 -8.05
C THR A 308 -19.76 -1.69 -8.67
N SER A 309 -20.62 -0.73 -8.30
CA SER A 309 -21.96 -0.58 -8.87
C SER A 309 -21.95 -0.16 -10.34
N SER A 310 -20.89 0.51 -10.80
CA SER A 310 -20.72 0.91 -12.20
C SER A 310 -20.31 -0.28 -13.07
N ALA A 311 -19.42 -1.14 -12.58
CA ALA A 311 -19.14 -2.46 -13.19
C ALA A 311 -20.39 -3.36 -13.18
N ARG A 312 -21.20 -3.32 -12.11
CA ARG A 312 -22.51 -4.01 -12.04
C ARG A 312 -23.55 -3.40 -12.99
N ARG A 313 -23.60 -2.08 -13.20
CA ARG A 313 -24.46 -1.42 -14.20
C ARG A 313 -24.01 -1.73 -15.62
N PHE A 314 -22.71 -1.87 -15.85
CA PHE A 314 -22.14 -2.32 -17.11
C PHE A 314 -22.48 -3.80 -17.38
N LEU A 315 -22.36 -4.68 -16.37
CA LEU A 315 -22.79 -6.08 -16.42
C LEU A 315 -24.31 -6.25 -16.59
N LEU A 316 -25.13 -5.39 -15.97
CA LEU A 316 -26.58 -5.38 -16.15
C LEU A 316 -26.96 -4.88 -17.55
N LYS A 317 -26.24 -3.89 -18.11
CA LYS A 317 -26.37 -3.47 -19.51
C LYS A 317 -25.96 -4.58 -20.48
N LEU A 318 -24.86 -5.29 -20.23
CA LEU A 318 -24.44 -6.46 -21.01
C LEU A 318 -25.47 -7.59 -20.92
N LYS A 319 -26.01 -7.87 -19.73
CA LYS A 319 -27.05 -8.90 -19.54
C LYS A 319 -28.33 -8.56 -20.31
N SER A 320 -28.71 -7.28 -20.41
CA SER A 320 -29.85 -6.85 -21.23
C SER A 320 -29.60 -6.99 -22.75
N PHE A 321 -28.34 -6.93 -23.18
CA PHE A 321 -27.95 -7.12 -24.58
C PHE A 321 -27.89 -8.60 -25.00
N PHE A 322 -27.47 -9.49 -24.09
CA PHE A 322 -27.31 -10.92 -24.38
C PHE A 322 -28.54 -11.78 -24.01
N PHE A 323 -29.45 -11.31 -23.15
CA PHE A 323 -30.57 -12.11 -22.63
C PHE A 323 -31.94 -11.39 -22.68
N GLY A 324 -32.09 -10.32 -23.48
CA GLY A 324 -33.40 -9.76 -23.78
C GLY A 324 -34.26 -10.75 -24.58
N PRO A 325 -35.59 -10.80 -24.37
CA PRO A 325 -36.46 -11.76 -25.06
C PRO A 325 -36.37 -11.56 -26.57
N THR A 326 -36.03 -12.64 -27.27
CA THR A 326 -36.10 -12.73 -28.72
C THR A 326 -37.52 -12.40 -29.15
N ALA A 327 -37.70 -11.28 -29.86
CA ALA A 327 -38.98 -11.00 -30.52
C ALA A 327 -39.28 -12.17 -31.47
N GLU A 328 -40.46 -12.77 -31.31
CA GLU A 328 -40.97 -13.76 -32.25
C GLU A 328 -40.94 -13.20 -33.69
N PRO A 329 -40.52 -13.99 -34.68
CA PRO A 329 -40.57 -13.56 -36.06
C PRO A 329 -42.03 -13.36 -36.47
N ALA A 330 -42.35 -12.17 -36.96
CA ALA A 330 -43.66 -11.86 -37.52
C ALA A 330 -44.01 -12.86 -38.64
N ALA A 331 -45.16 -13.52 -38.50
CA ALA A 331 -45.70 -14.43 -39.49
C ALA A 331 -45.92 -13.73 -40.83
N ALA A 332 -45.58 -14.43 -41.91
CA ALA A 332 -45.69 -13.99 -43.28
C ALA A 332 -47.14 -13.65 -43.66
N THR A 333 -47.36 -12.44 -44.19
CA THR A 333 -48.61 -12.08 -44.85
C THR A 333 -48.52 -12.43 -46.32
N GLU A 334 -49.30 -13.42 -46.75
CA GLU A 334 -49.59 -13.69 -48.16
C GLU A 334 -50.20 -12.45 -48.82
N VAL A 335 -49.64 -12.02 -49.95
CA VAL A 335 -50.27 -11.04 -50.84
C VAL A 335 -50.88 -11.79 -52.01
N THR A 336 -52.20 -11.91 -52.00
CA THR A 336 -53.01 -12.24 -53.16
C THR A 336 -53.11 -11.00 -54.06
N ARG A 337 -52.61 -11.08 -55.29
CA ARG A 337 -53.23 -10.47 -56.47
C ARG A 337 -52.69 -11.04 -57.76
#